data_AF-A0A3C1SNV9-F1
#
_entry.id   AF-A0A3C1SNV9-F1
#
_cell.length_a   1.000
_cell.length_b   1.000
_cell.length_c   1.000
_cell.angle_alpha   90.00
_cell.angle_beta   90.00
_cell.angle_gamma   90.00
#
_symmetry.space_group_name_H-M   'P 1'
#
loop_
_entity.id
_entity.type
_entity.pdbx_description
1 polymer ?
#
loop_
_entity_poly.entity_id
_entity_poly.type
_entity_poly.pdbx_seq_one_letter_code
_entity_poly.pdbx_strand_id
1 'polypeptide(L)' 'QGDKAVSMTIDSLPQPASISQPLSRLPPLPAELLPHVTKAYAQDELIWLEFDHHAFFQSLSERITMT' A
#
# COMPACT_ATOMS: atom_id res chain seq x y z
N GLN A 1 2.77 -15.74 18.63
CA GLN A 1 2.16 -15.42 17.33
C GLN A 1 2.46 -13.95 17.08
N GLY A 2 3.28 -13.61 16.07
CA GLY A 2 3.82 -12.25 15.91
C GLY A 2 5.27 -12.19 15.38
N ASP A 3 5.85 -13.33 15.06
CA ASP A 3 7.17 -13.52 14.44
C ASP A 3 7.34 -12.83 13.08
N LYS A 4 6.23 -12.47 12.42
CA LYS A 4 6.22 -11.71 11.16
C LYS A 4 5.60 -10.31 11.30
N ALA A 5 5.55 -9.78 12.51
CA ALA A 5 5.06 -8.43 12.74
C ALA A 5 6.01 -7.38 12.15
N VAL A 6 5.44 -6.35 11.55
CA VAL A 6 6.16 -5.22 10.96
C VAL A 6 5.53 -3.93 11.46
N SER A 7 6.33 -2.88 11.54
CA SER A 7 5.88 -1.54 11.91
C SER A 7 6.19 -0.55 10.80
N MET A 8 5.26 0.34 10.52
CA MET A 8 5.43 1.47 9.60
C MET A 8 5.19 2.77 10.36
N THR A 9 6.09 3.74 10.18
CA THR A 9 5.87 5.10 10.66
C THR A 9 4.89 5.80 9.72
N ILE A 10 3.85 6.40 10.28
CA ILE A 10 2.83 7.15 9.55
C ILE A 10 2.65 8.52 10.19
N ASP A 11 2.29 9.51 9.39
CA ASP A 11 2.13 10.90 9.85
C ASP A 11 0.91 11.08 10.76
N SER A 12 -0.15 10.31 10.53
CA SER A 12 -1.41 10.36 11.28
C SER A 12 -2.05 8.99 11.41
N LEU A 13 -2.91 8.81 12.42
CA LEU A 13 -3.59 7.52 12.66
C LEU A 13 -4.53 7.18 11.48
N PRO A 14 -4.67 5.90 11.12
CA PRO A 14 -5.59 5.47 10.08
C PRO A 14 -7.02 5.85 10.43
N GLN A 15 -7.75 6.37 9.44
CA GLN A 15 -9.17 6.65 9.57
C GLN A 15 -9.97 5.66 8.71
N PRO A 16 -11.16 5.23 9.15
CA PRO A 16 -12.04 4.43 8.31
C PRO A 16 -12.38 5.18 7.02
N ALA A 17 -12.13 4.57 5.87
CA ALA A 17 -12.48 5.09 4.56
C ALA A 17 -13.64 4.29 3.95
N SER A 18 -14.68 4.98 3.50
CA SER A 18 -15.84 4.37 2.82
C SER A 18 -15.61 4.28 1.32
N ILE A 19 -14.69 3.42 0.91
CA ILE A 19 -14.36 3.18 -0.50
C ILE A 19 -15.45 2.34 -1.19
N SER A 20 -16.05 2.88 -2.24
CA SER A 20 -17.15 2.24 -2.96
C SER A 20 -16.69 1.61 -4.28
N GLN A 21 -16.43 2.44 -5.29
CA GLN A 21 -16.12 2.00 -6.65
C GLN A 21 -14.62 2.12 -6.94
N PRO A 22 -13.94 1.03 -7.30
CA PRO A 22 -12.56 1.12 -7.75
C PRO A 22 -12.50 1.85 -9.09
N LEU A 23 -11.43 2.59 -9.30
CA LEU A 23 -11.10 3.21 -10.58
C LEU A 23 -10.92 2.12 -11.64
N SER A 24 -11.40 2.39 -12.86
CA SER A 24 -11.26 1.48 -14.01
C SER A 24 -9.81 1.27 -14.43
N ARG A 25 -8.92 2.20 -14.08
CA ARG A 25 -7.48 2.12 -14.29
C ARG A 25 -6.77 2.73 -13.08
N LEU A 26 -5.64 2.15 -12.71
CA LEU A 26 -4.75 2.77 -11.74
C LEU A 26 -4.24 4.13 -12.26
N PRO A 27 -4.12 5.14 -11.38
CA PRO A 27 -3.43 6.37 -11.73
C PRO A 27 -1.95 6.07 -12.06
N PRO A 28 -1.22 7.01 -12.66
CA PRO A 28 0.23 6.93 -12.72
C PRO A 28 0.81 6.78 -11.30
N LEU A 29 1.48 5.66 -11.04
CA LEU A 29 2.12 5.37 -9.76
C LEU A 29 3.64 5.43 -9.91
N PRO A 30 4.38 5.80 -8.85
CA PRO A 30 5.81 5.51 -8.75
C PRO A 30 6.10 4.03 -9.00
N ALA A 31 7.24 3.74 -9.64
CA ALA A 31 7.62 2.39 -10.05
C ALA A 31 7.68 1.41 -8.87
N GLU A 32 8.07 1.91 -7.70
CA GLU A 32 8.20 1.16 -6.46
C GLU A 32 6.84 0.77 -5.86
N LEU A 33 5.78 1.54 -6.13
CA LEU A 33 4.43 1.27 -5.63
C LEU A 33 3.62 0.41 -6.60
N LEU A 34 3.89 0.51 -7.89
CA LEU A 34 3.17 -0.20 -8.95
C LEU A 34 3.02 -1.71 -8.71
N PRO A 35 4.04 -2.48 -8.28
CA PRO A 35 3.89 -3.92 -8.03
C PRO A 35 3.12 -4.24 -6.74
N HIS A 36 2.82 -3.25 -5.90
CA HIS A 36 2.24 -3.43 -4.57
C HIS A 36 0.87 -2.76 -4.42
N VAL A 37 0.26 -2.30 -5.52
CA VAL A 37 -1.08 -1.68 -5.53
C VAL A 37 -2.01 -2.50 -6.42
N THR A 38 -3.11 -3.00 -5.85
CA THR A 38 -4.07 -3.85 -6.57
C THR A 38 -5.26 -3.06 -7.11
N LYS A 39 -5.71 -2.05 -6.37
CA LYS A 39 -6.85 -1.19 -6.72
C LYS A 39 -6.58 0.25 -6.31
N ALA A 40 -7.27 1.18 -6.95
CA ALA A 40 -7.32 2.57 -6.54
C ALA A 40 -8.76 3.05 -6.48
N TYR A 41 -9.05 4.03 -5.64
CA TYR A 41 -10.35 4.64 -5.46
C TYR A 41 -10.21 6.16 -5.44
N ALA A 42 -11.20 6.88 -5.96
CA ALA A 42 -11.27 8.32 -5.83
C ALA A 42 -12.39 8.70 -4.85
N GLN A 43 -12.05 9.44 -3.79
CA GLN A 43 -13.00 9.91 -2.80
C GLN A 43 -12.45 11.16 -2.11
N ASP A 44 -13.31 12.16 -1.88
CA ASP A 44 -12.96 13.38 -1.15
C ASP A 44 -11.71 14.09 -1.71
N GLU A 45 -11.61 14.15 -3.04
CA GLU A 45 -10.46 14.68 -3.81
C GLU A 45 -9.13 13.94 -3.58
N LEU A 46 -9.16 12.82 -2.85
CA LEU A 46 -8.02 11.96 -2.60
C LEU A 46 -8.09 10.68 -3.43
N ILE A 47 -6.91 10.15 -3.73
CA ILE A 47 -6.74 8.83 -4.31
C ILE A 47 -6.33 7.87 -3.19
N TRP A 48 -7.17 6.87 -2.97
CA TRP A 48 -6.89 5.78 -2.06
C TRP A 48 -6.31 4.60 -2.83
N LEU A 49 -5.23 4.00 -2.33
CA LEU A 49 -4.59 2.85 -2.93
C LEU A 49 -4.81 1.63 -2.04
N GLU A 50 -5.31 0.55 -2.61
CA GLU A 50 -5.33 -0.76 -1.96
C GLU A 50 -3.91 -1.35 -2.05
N PHE A 51 -3.23 -1.38 -0.90
CA PHE A 51 -1.81 -1.72 -0.80
C PHE A 51 -1.61 -3.17 -0.33
N ASP A 52 -0.85 -3.96 -1.09
CA ASP A 52 -0.42 -5.29 -0.71
C ASP A 52 0.79 -5.21 0.23
N HIS A 53 0.47 -5.12 1.53
CA HIS A 53 1.46 -5.06 2.59
C HIS A 53 2.37 -6.29 2.61
N HIS A 54 1.85 -7.49 2.31
CA HIS A 54 2.64 -8.71 2.36
C HIS A 54 3.71 -8.71 1.27
N ALA A 55 3.32 -8.47 0.02
CA ALA A 55 4.26 -8.41 -1.10
C ALA A 55 5.30 -7.30 -0.92
N PHE A 56 4.90 -6.15 -0.37
CA PHE A 56 5.82 -5.05 -0.09
C PHE A 56 6.86 -5.41 0.98
N PHE A 57 6.44 -5.92 2.15
CA PHE A 57 7.40 -6.23 3.22
C PHE A 57 8.27 -7.44 2.86
N GLN A 58 7.77 -8.37 2.04
CA GLN A 58 8.57 -9.44 1.47
C GLN A 58 9.67 -8.88 0.55
N SER A 59 9.33 -8.03 -0.43
CA SER A 59 10.32 -7.45 -1.35
C SER A 59 11.34 -6.57 -0.61
N LEU A 60 10.91 -5.88 0.45
CA LEU A 60 11.80 -5.11 1.31
C LEU A 60 12.78 -6.01 2.07
N SER A 61 12.33 -7.15 2.61
CA SER A 61 13.19 -8.09 3.32
C SER A 61 14.30 -8.67 2.43
N GLU A 62 13.99 -8.93 1.16
CA GLU A 62 14.96 -9.39 0.17
C GLU A 62 16.03 -8.33 -0.09
N ARG A 63 15.65 -7.04 -0.14
CA ARG A 63 16.59 -5.92 -0.32
C ARG A 63 17.47 -5.67 0.91
N ILE A 64 16.95 -5.86 2.11
CA ILE A 64 17.70 -5.66 3.37
C ILE A 64 18.66 -6.83 3.63
N THR A 65 18.32 -8.05 3.22
CA THR A 65 19.15 -9.23 3.46
C THR A 65 20.35 -9.32 2.49
N MET A 66 20.37 -8.52 1.42
CA MET A 66 21.48 -8.46 0.45
C MET A 66 22.62 -7.48 0.82
N THR A 67 22.64 -6.96 2.05
CA THR A 67 23.77 -6.22 2.64
C THR A 67 24.45 -7.05 3.73
#